data_AF-A0A961JTD0-F1
#
_entry.id   AF-A0A961JTD0-F1
#
_cell.length_a   1.000
_cell.length_b   1.000
_cell.length_c   1.000
_cell.angle_alpha   90.00
_cell.angle_beta   90.00
_cell.angle_gamma   90.00
#
_symmetry.space_group_name_H-M   'P 1'
#
loop_
_entity.id
_entity.type
_entity.pdbx_description
1 polymer ?
#
loop_
_entity_poly.entity_id
_entity_poly.type
_entity_poly.pdbx_seq_one_letter_code
_entity_poly.pdbx_strand_id
1 'polypeptide(L)' 'YVASARLTVHAGPSRDERAVDELPQGSAMVDLGGDGDGWRMILLPNGAAGYIPDTEVSLTPGQ' A
#
# COMPACT_ATOMS: atom_id res chain seq x y z
N TYR A 1 -5.40 6.18 5.53
CA TYR A 1 -5.54 4.94 6.33
C TYR A 1 -5.90 3.80 5.39
N VAL A 2 -5.68 2.54 5.77
CA VAL A 2 -6.12 1.41 4.94
C VAL A 2 -7.64 1.30 4.99
N ALA A 3 -8.31 1.19 3.84
CA ALA A 3 -9.76 0.97 3.79
C ALA A 3 -10.14 -0.51 3.85
N SER A 4 -9.34 -1.37 3.23
CA SER A 4 -9.58 -2.81 3.24
C SER A 4 -9.13 -3.46 4.55
N ALA A 5 -9.87 -4.48 4.99
CA ALA A 5 -9.57 -5.26 6.20
C ALA A 5 -8.12 -5.81 6.21
N ARG A 6 -7.57 -6.08 5.02
CA ARG A 6 -6.21 -6.55 4.76
C ARG A 6 -5.68 -5.85 3.52
N LEU A 7 -4.52 -5.25 3.63
CA LEU A 7 -3.81 -4.61 2.53
C LEU A 7 -2.63 -5.49 2.15
N THR A 8 -2.64 -5.97 0.92
CA THR A 8 -1.54 -6.81 0.44
C THR A 8 -0.46 -5.94 -0.18
N VAL A 9 0.75 -6.02 0.35
CA VAL A 9 1.93 -5.33 -0.17
C VAL A 9 2.62 -6.26 -1.16
N HIS A 10 2.71 -5.85 -2.41
CA HIS A 10 3.37 -6.55 -3.49
C HIS A 10 4.80 -6.00 -3.70
N ALA A 11 5.68 -6.85 -4.24
CA ALA A 11 7.09 -6.50 -4.49
C ALA A 11 7.23 -5.51 -5.64
N GLY A 12 6.24 -5.49 -6.53
CA GLY A 12 6.19 -4.62 -7.69
C GLY A 12 4.76 -4.16 -7.98
N PRO A 13 4.60 -3.26 -8.95
CA PRO A 13 3.31 -2.71 -9.36
C PRO A 13 2.53 -3.71 -10.21
N SER A 14 2.27 -4.92 -9.70
CA SER A 14 1.57 -5.97 -10.42
C SER A 14 0.85 -6.92 -9.47
N ARG A 15 -0.41 -7.23 -9.78
CA ARG A 15 -1.27 -8.11 -8.95
C ARG A 15 -0.88 -9.58 -9.05
N ASP A 16 -0.18 -9.92 -10.13
CA ASP A 16 0.37 -11.25 -10.38
C ASP A 16 1.69 -11.47 -9.62
N GLU A 17 2.29 -10.39 -9.10
CA GLU A 17 3.49 -10.46 -8.26
C GLU A 17 3.15 -10.98 -6.87
N ARG A 18 4.10 -11.71 -6.28
CA ARG A 18 3.95 -12.30 -4.96
C ARG A 18 3.74 -11.19 -3.91
N ALA A 19 2.75 -11.40 -3.04
CA ALA A 19 2.59 -10.66 -1.81
C ALA A 19 3.85 -10.80 -0.94
N VAL A 20 4.51 -9.69 -0.68
CA VAL A 20 5.69 -9.60 0.19
C VAL A 20 5.26 -9.50 1.64
N ASP A 21 4.17 -8.78 1.88
CA ASP A 21 3.65 -8.52 3.21
C ASP A 21 2.13 -8.30 3.18
N GLU A 22 1.48 -8.45 4.32
CA GLU A 22 0.06 -8.16 4.48
C GLU A 22 -0.11 -7.25 5.70
N LEU A 23 -0.53 -6.01 5.44
CA LEU A 23 -0.80 -5.02 6.46
C LEU A 23 -2.25 -5.12 6.91
N PRO A 24 -2.51 -5.25 8.22
CA PRO A 24 -3.88 -5.17 8.73
C PRO A 24 -4.45 -3.76 8.56
N GLN A 25 -5.77 -3.67 8.41
CA GLN A 25 -6.50 -2.41 8.32
C GLN A 25 -6.14 -1.45 9.47
N GLY A 26 -5.98 -0.17 9.14
CA GLY A 26 -5.65 0.85 10.13
C GLY A 26 -4.16 0.93 10.49
N SER A 27 -3.30 0.10 9.89
CA SER A 27 -1.85 0.27 10.00
C SER A 27 -1.43 1.64 9.47
N ALA A 28 -0.57 2.32 10.23
CA ALA A 28 0.07 3.54 9.77
C ALA A 28 1.07 3.20 8.68
N MET A 29 1.08 3.99 7.61
CA MET A 29 2.03 3.90 6.51
C MET A 29 2.24 5.30 5.96
N VAL A 30 3.42 5.51 5.38
CA VAL A 30 3.74 6.75 4.68
C VAL A 30 3.62 6.47 3.19
N ASP A 31 2.79 7.23 2.49
CA ASP A 31 2.82 7.18 1.04
C ASP A 31 4.08 7.85 0.51
N LEU A 32 4.81 7.11 -0.33
CA LEU A 32 6.00 7.61 -1.01
C LEU A 32 5.68 8.18 -2.39
N GLY A 33 4.47 7.96 -2.90
CA GLY A 33 4.01 8.38 -4.22
C GLY A 33 3.57 7.23 -5.10
N GLY A 34 2.77 7.52 -6.12
CA GLY A 34 2.25 6.54 -7.08
C GLY A 34 3.11 6.45 -8.34
N ASP A 35 3.28 5.25 -8.87
CA ASP A 35 4.03 4.99 -10.11
C ASP A 35 3.17 5.18 -11.37
N GLY A 36 1.94 5.66 -11.23
CA GLY A 36 1.08 6.04 -12.36
C GLY A 36 0.19 4.93 -12.94
N ASP A 37 0.30 3.68 -12.46
CA ASP A 37 -0.44 2.52 -13.02
C ASP A 37 -1.47 1.92 -12.03
N GLY A 38 -2.05 2.73 -11.15
CA GLY A 38 -2.94 2.23 -10.09
C GLY A 38 -2.19 1.52 -8.95
N TRP A 39 -0.89 1.79 -8.83
CA TRP A 39 -0.05 1.31 -7.72
C TRP A 39 0.54 2.48 -6.97
N ARG A 40 0.56 2.35 -5.64
CA ARG A 40 1.23 3.28 -4.74
C ARG A 40 2.35 2.60 -4.00
N MET A 41 3.49 3.27 -3.98
CA MET A 41 4.58 2.88 -3.11
C MET A 41 4.32 3.44 -1.72
N ILE A 42 4.41 2.58 -0.71
CA ILE A 42 4.32 2.96 0.69
C ILE A 42 5.57 2.55 1.44
N LEU A 43 5.90 3.32 2.48
CA LEU A 43 6.85 2.96 3.51
C LEU A 43 6.10 2.52 4.76
N LEU A 44 6.38 1.30 5.19
CA LEU A 44 5.92 0.73 6.44
C LEU A 44 6.71 1.31 7.62
N PRO A 45 6.12 1.34 8.83
CA PRO A 45 6.78 1.82 10.04
C PRO A 45 7.97 0.94 10.48
N ASN A 46 8.05 -0.29 9.98
CA ASN A 46 9.21 -1.16 10.16
C ASN A 46 10.39 -0.81 9.23
N GLY A 47 10.25 0.20 8.36
CA GLY A 47 11.26 0.62 7.39
C GLY A 47 11.23 -0.16 6.07
N ALA A 48 10.34 -1.14 5.92
CA ALA A 48 10.14 -1.82 4.64
C ALA A 48 9.33 -0.93 3.69
N ALA A 49 9.63 -1.01 2.40
CA ALA A 49 8.86 -0.35 1.36
C ALA A 49 8.21 -1.40 0.44
N GLY A 50 7.04 -1.07 -0.11
CA GLY A 50 6.41 -1.94 -1.08
C GLY A 50 5.26 -1.28 -1.82
N TYR A 51 4.66 -2.02 -2.74
CA TYR A 51 3.64 -1.52 -3.65
C TYR A 51 2.27 -2.05 -3.26
N ILE A 52 1.28 -1.18 -3.30
CA ILE A 52 -0.11 -1.53 -2.98
C ILE A 52 -1.04 -1.00 -4.07
N PRO A 53 -2.14 -1.70 -4.38
CA PRO A 53 -3.13 -1.22 -5.33
C PRO A 53 -3.76 0.07 -4.83
N ASP A 54 -4.01 1.04 -5.71
CA ASP A 54 -4.69 2.29 -5.35
C ASP A 54 -6.10 2.04 -4.81
N THR A 55 -6.74 0.98 -5.32
CA THR A 55 -8.10 0.53 -4.97
C THR A 55 -8.24 0.14 -3.50
N GLU A 56 -7.16 -0.34 -2.87
CA GLU A 56 -7.14 -0.78 -1.47
C GLU A 56 -6.79 0.37 -0.50
N VAL A 57 -6.42 1.52 -1.06
CA VAL A 57 -5.88 2.67 -0.33
C VAL A 57 -6.89 3.80 -0.31
N SER A 58 -7.63 3.90 0.77
CA SER A 58 -8.32 5.15 1.13
C SER A 58 -7.38 6.03 1.93
N LEU A 59 -6.38 6.60 1.25
CA LEU A 59 -5.77 7.82 1.74
C LEU A 59 -6.84 8.89 1.62
N THR A 60 -7.56 9.14 2.70
CA THR A 60 -8.21 10.44 2.89
C THR A 60 -7.06 11.44 2.87
N PRO A 61 -6.87 12.25 1.80
CA PRO A 61 -6.00 13.40 1.93
C PRO A 61 -6.60 14.24 3.06
N GLY A 62 -5.79 14.61 4.05
CA GLY A 62 -6.27 15.30 5.23
C GLY A 62 -7.22 16.45 4.89
N GLN A 63 -8.45 16.32 5.35
CA GLN A 63 -9.38 17.39 5.69
C GLN A 63 -9.81 17.15 7.13
#